data_AF-A0A3D0HKR2-F1
#
_entry.id   AF-A0A3D0HKR2-F1
#
_cell.length_a   1.000
_cell.length_b   1.000
_cell.length_c   1.000
_cell.angle_alpha   90.00
_cell.angle_beta   90.00
_cell.angle_gamma   90.00
#
_symmetry.space_group_name_H-M   'P 1'
#
loop_
_entity.id
_entity.type
_entity.pdbx_description
1 polymer ?
#
loop_
_entity_poly.entity_id
_entity_poly.type
_entity_poly.pdbx_seq_one_letter_code
_entity_poly.pdbx_strand_id
1 'polypeptide(L)'
;MEKEVLFGSFDTFFIAQMGYSMCGTTQEQEKIRREAYHTFLQKIQGERPASFPTIRRWFGIHSVIVPTREQIFRIAFCLGLDVETVNHYLMAGIRQPSFQINDYTEMIAMYGLENKWNWEKYQQSVEEYEKGLGEDIEILHEPNTQWLFHQFEYVKTLDEEQFMYWMWDHSGIFKGYSKTAQEYLTKYRELVLEGMRNEAKNNLRFLLAESGFQTWKKKRIHWKSANELEQIKKYLRFNEHSKNRDISEHLAKNILELAKMAYSETGQNTKLLSELFEASHITMTHKYLSDLFHIPERNEMHIRTRQAIRKLENCSDAEACPQEISELIDQFGKGKVEIRSAGEAKEWLEEFDSEGRRRRLIVKRSDLLPMICYVAQQQYRVKFADALENYSQSEAQKLFLDMANAVLIACNMPAIDEKYSYDRQLLQSFQEEEV
;
A
#
# COMPACT_ATOMS: atom_id res chain seq x y z
N MET A 1 -4.98 34.47 7.72
CA MET A 1 -4.85 33.70 6.47
C MET A 1 -3.38 33.33 6.36
N GLU A 2 -3.00 32.30 7.11
CA GLU A 2 -1.61 31.84 7.20
C GLU A 2 -1.17 31.33 5.83
N LYS A 3 0.00 31.77 5.39
CA LYS A 3 0.65 31.20 4.21
C LYS A 3 1.00 29.76 4.55
N GLU A 4 0.26 28.79 4.02
CA GLU A 4 0.67 27.39 4.03
C GLU A 4 2.09 27.31 3.46
N VAL A 5 3.06 27.06 4.33
CA VAL A 5 4.43 26.75 3.90
C VAL A 5 4.37 25.35 3.31
N LEU A 6 4.58 25.25 2.00
CA LEU A 6 4.42 24.01 1.26
C LEU A 6 5.75 23.27 1.20
N PHE A 7 5.74 22.03 1.68
CA PHE A 7 6.96 21.26 1.94
C PHE A 7 7.29 20.33 0.78
N GLY A 8 8.38 20.65 0.06
CA GLY A 8 8.90 19.79 -1.00
C GLY A 8 9.45 18.45 -0.49
N SER A 9 9.98 18.44 0.74
CA SER A 9 10.65 17.30 1.38
C SER A 9 10.36 17.24 2.90
N PHE A 10 10.49 16.06 3.51
CA PHE A 10 10.21 15.86 4.94
C PHE A 10 11.05 16.76 5.85
N ASP A 11 12.31 17.00 5.52
CA ASP A 11 13.19 17.87 6.29
C ASP A 11 12.68 19.32 6.34
N THR A 12 12.19 19.83 5.21
CA THR A 12 11.61 21.18 5.17
C THR A 12 10.32 21.25 6.01
N PHE A 13 9.48 20.21 5.93
CA PHE A 13 8.30 20.05 6.78
C PHE A 13 8.68 20.10 8.26
N PHE A 14 9.62 19.27 8.66
CA PHE A 14 9.93 19.07 10.07
C PHE A 14 10.66 20.29 10.67
N ILE A 15 11.49 20.99 9.88
CA ILE A 15 12.12 22.26 10.27
C ILE A 15 11.05 23.33 10.57
N ALA A 16 10.01 23.41 9.76
CA ALA A 16 8.92 24.37 9.99
C ALA A 16 8.09 24.03 11.22
N GLN A 17 7.88 22.75 11.53
CA GLN A 17 7.25 22.35 12.80
C GLN A 17 8.09 22.75 14.03
N MET A 18 9.39 22.98 13.85
CA MET A 18 10.25 23.54 14.89
C MET A 18 10.25 25.08 14.94
N GLY A 19 9.48 25.76 14.09
CA GLY A 19 9.34 27.22 14.06
C GLY A 19 10.30 27.95 13.12
N TYR A 20 10.95 27.23 12.20
CA TYR A 20 11.95 27.80 11.30
C TYR A 20 11.48 27.82 9.85
N SER A 21 11.89 28.82 9.08
CA SER A 21 11.64 28.90 7.64
C SER A 21 12.93 28.66 6.87
N MET A 22 12.90 27.78 5.87
CA MET A 22 14.05 27.55 4.98
C MET A 22 14.17 28.70 3.98
N CYS A 23 15.09 29.64 4.24
CA CYS A 23 15.37 30.78 3.36
C CYS A 23 16.87 31.11 3.31
N GLY A 24 17.27 31.92 2.33
CA GLY A 24 18.64 32.40 2.18
C GLY A 24 19.56 31.45 1.41
N THR A 25 20.85 31.74 1.47
CA THR A 25 21.96 31.01 0.86
C THR A 25 22.11 29.60 1.44
N THR A 26 22.82 28.72 0.74
CA THR A 26 23.09 27.34 1.20
C THR A 26 23.73 27.28 2.60
N GLN A 27 24.62 28.24 2.91
CA GLN A 27 25.28 28.31 4.22
C GLN A 27 24.31 28.72 5.34
N GLU A 28 23.38 29.64 5.05
CA GLU A 28 22.33 30.04 5.99
C GLU A 28 21.33 28.90 6.23
N GLN A 29 20.94 28.17 5.18
CA GLN A 29 20.09 27.00 5.29
C GLN A 29 20.73 25.90 6.15
N GLU A 30 22.02 25.63 6.00
CA GLU A 30 22.74 24.66 6.85
C GLU A 30 22.75 25.08 8.33
N LYS A 31 22.84 26.38 8.61
CA LYS A 31 22.72 26.92 9.98
C LYS A 31 21.30 26.70 10.53
N ILE A 32 20.26 27.03 9.74
CA ILE A 32 18.86 26.81 10.11
C ILE A 32 18.58 25.34 10.43
N ARG A 33 19.08 24.41 9.61
CA ARG A 33 18.95 22.96 9.83
C ARG A 33 19.51 22.54 11.20
N ARG A 34 20.69 23.05 11.56
CA ARG A 34 21.34 22.74 12.85
C ARG A 34 20.59 23.35 14.03
N GLU A 35 20.11 24.57 13.90
CA GLU A 35 19.32 25.24 14.94
C GLU A 35 18.00 24.51 15.18
N ALA A 36 17.25 24.17 14.12
CA ALA A 36 16.01 23.39 14.22
C ALA A 36 16.25 22.01 14.85
N TYR A 37 17.34 21.33 14.49
CA TYR A 37 17.76 20.07 15.11
C TYR A 37 18.02 20.23 16.61
N HIS A 38 18.73 21.27 17.03
CA HIS A 38 18.99 21.53 18.45
C HIS A 38 17.73 21.87 19.23
N THR A 39 16.84 22.67 18.64
CA THR A 39 15.52 22.98 19.21
C THR A 39 14.69 21.72 19.43
N PHE A 40 14.68 20.81 18.44
CA PHE A 40 14.03 19.52 18.60
C PHE A 40 14.63 18.69 19.74
N LEU A 41 15.96 18.60 19.84
CA LEU A 41 16.63 17.88 20.92
C LEU A 41 16.31 18.46 22.32
N GLN A 42 16.13 19.76 22.42
CA GLN A 42 15.71 20.41 23.66
C GLN A 42 14.26 20.05 24.02
N LYS A 43 13.36 20.01 23.03
CA LYS A 43 11.94 19.70 23.24
C LYS A 43 11.70 18.27 23.70
N ILE A 44 12.45 17.28 23.21
CA ILE A 44 12.25 15.85 23.57
C ILE A 44 12.80 15.46 24.95
N GLN A 45 13.46 16.37 25.68
CA GLN A 45 13.91 16.22 27.07
C GLN A 45 14.68 14.90 27.41
N GLY A 46 15.30 14.25 26.43
CA GLY A 46 16.07 13.02 26.61
C GLY A 46 15.36 11.73 26.16
N GLU A 47 14.05 11.76 25.95
CA GLU A 47 13.32 10.66 25.28
C GLU A 47 13.64 10.68 23.79
N ARG A 48 14.39 9.67 23.34
CA ARG A 48 14.94 9.65 21.98
C ARG A 48 14.08 8.79 21.06
N PRO A 49 13.37 9.36 20.08
CA PRO A 49 12.56 8.58 19.14
C PRO A 49 13.40 7.79 18.12
N ALA A 50 14.69 8.15 17.96
CA ALA A 50 15.66 7.43 17.13
C ALA A 50 17.10 7.76 17.56
N SER A 51 18.09 7.13 16.92
CA SER A 51 19.50 7.46 17.12
C SER A 51 19.83 8.87 16.59
N PHE A 52 20.80 9.56 17.22
CA PHE A 52 21.20 10.91 16.78
C PHE A 52 21.55 11.02 15.29
N PRO A 53 22.29 10.07 14.67
CA PRO A 53 22.53 10.12 13.24
C PRO A 53 21.24 10.10 12.42
N THR A 54 20.25 9.30 12.83
CA THR A 54 18.95 9.23 12.17
C THR A 54 18.19 10.54 12.31
N ILE A 55 18.12 11.09 13.53
CA ILE A 55 17.44 12.37 13.79
C ILE A 55 18.08 13.48 12.97
N ARG A 56 19.42 13.57 12.86
CA ARG A 56 20.08 14.58 12.01
C ARG A 56 19.62 14.51 10.55
N ARG A 57 19.43 13.30 10.02
CA ARG A 57 18.97 13.10 8.64
C ARG A 57 17.51 13.49 8.44
N TRP A 58 16.68 13.48 9.48
CA TRP A 58 15.33 14.05 9.42
C TRP A 58 15.34 15.56 9.19
N PHE A 59 16.40 16.26 9.62
CA PHE A 59 16.60 17.69 9.36
C PHE A 59 17.43 17.95 8.09
N GLY A 60 17.68 16.91 7.27
CA GLY A 60 18.47 17.01 6.04
C GLY A 60 19.95 17.37 6.27
N ILE A 61 20.47 17.14 7.48
CA ILE A 61 21.89 17.33 7.78
C ILE A 61 22.67 16.17 7.15
N HIS A 62 23.52 16.47 6.17
CA HIS A 62 24.32 15.55 5.35
C HIS A 62 23.52 14.69 4.36
N SER A 63 22.35 14.20 4.74
CA SER A 63 21.43 13.46 3.87
C SER A 63 20.01 13.55 4.42
N VAL A 64 19.00 13.33 3.58
CA VAL A 64 17.59 13.34 3.97
C VAL A 64 17.09 11.91 4.16
N ILE A 65 16.46 11.64 5.29
CA ILE A 65 15.69 10.39 5.53
C ILE A 65 14.31 10.77 6.05
N VAL A 66 13.29 10.05 5.58
CA VAL A 66 11.92 10.17 6.08
C VAL A 66 11.73 9.18 7.25
N PRO A 67 11.17 9.59 8.40
CA PRO A 67 10.86 8.69 9.49
C PRO A 67 9.82 7.64 9.07
N THR A 68 9.92 6.47 9.69
CA THR A 68 8.85 5.47 9.64
C THR A 68 7.60 5.96 10.39
N ARG A 69 6.46 5.33 10.13
CA ARG A 69 5.20 5.66 10.82
C ARG A 69 5.30 5.49 12.34
N GLU A 70 5.92 4.42 12.81
CA GLU A 70 6.20 4.21 14.24
C GLU A 70 7.08 5.34 14.82
N GLN A 71 8.08 5.79 14.06
CA GLN A 71 8.92 6.92 14.49
C GLN A 71 8.13 8.23 14.56
N ILE A 72 7.10 8.44 13.71
CA ILE A 72 6.19 9.57 13.86
C ILE A 72 5.42 9.48 15.18
N PHE A 73 4.88 8.31 15.54
CA PHE A 73 4.22 8.14 16.84
C PHE A 73 5.18 8.38 18.00
N ARG A 74 6.41 7.83 17.95
CA ARG A 74 7.45 8.12 18.96
C ARG A 74 7.73 9.62 19.07
N ILE A 75 7.89 10.33 17.94
CA ILE A 75 8.06 11.78 17.93
C ILE A 75 6.86 12.47 18.59
N ALA A 76 5.64 12.04 18.28
CA ALA A 76 4.42 12.61 18.82
C ALA A 76 4.36 12.52 20.34
N PHE A 77 4.62 11.32 20.90
CA PHE A 77 4.68 11.11 22.33
C PHE A 77 5.80 11.93 22.99
N CYS A 78 7.01 11.94 22.43
CA CYS A 78 8.13 12.71 22.99
C CYS A 78 7.91 14.23 22.96
N LEU A 79 7.10 14.74 22.01
CA LEU A 79 6.79 16.17 21.89
C LEU A 79 5.45 16.56 22.53
N GLY A 80 4.66 15.60 23.02
CA GLY A 80 3.33 15.84 23.56
C GLY A 80 2.33 16.39 22.53
N LEU A 81 2.42 15.94 21.27
CA LEU A 81 1.54 16.40 20.18
C LEU A 81 0.10 15.90 20.38
N ASP A 82 -0.87 16.67 19.91
CA ASP A 82 -2.27 16.23 19.81
C ASP A 82 -2.52 15.42 18.51
N VAL A 83 -3.67 14.73 18.46
CA VAL A 83 -4.04 13.85 17.34
C VAL A 83 -4.11 14.63 16.02
N GLU A 84 -4.59 15.87 16.03
CA GLU A 84 -4.67 16.73 14.84
C GLU A 84 -3.28 17.02 14.26
N THR A 85 -2.33 17.38 15.11
CA THR A 85 -0.94 17.63 14.73
C THR A 85 -0.27 16.35 14.24
N VAL A 86 -0.51 15.20 14.88
CA VAL A 86 0.02 13.93 14.38
C VAL A 86 -0.54 13.58 13.02
N ASN A 87 -1.83 13.80 12.79
CA ASN A 87 -2.45 13.64 11.48
C ASN A 87 -1.77 14.52 10.42
N HIS A 88 -1.41 15.75 10.75
CA HIS A 88 -0.64 16.62 9.87
C HIS A 88 0.75 16.05 9.55
N TYR A 89 1.45 15.49 10.53
CA TYR A 89 2.73 14.80 10.32
C TYR A 89 2.61 13.58 9.40
N LEU A 90 1.55 12.78 9.57
CA LEU A 90 1.29 11.61 8.75
C LEU A 90 0.97 11.99 7.30
N MET A 91 0.03 12.93 7.10
CA MET A 91 -0.49 13.28 5.79
C MET A 91 0.41 14.26 5.02
N ALA A 92 0.86 15.34 5.66
CA ALA A 92 1.68 16.36 5.00
C ALA A 92 3.18 16.06 5.11
N GLY A 93 3.63 15.51 6.24
CA GLY A 93 5.03 15.19 6.47
C GLY A 93 5.50 13.96 5.69
N ILE A 94 4.99 12.77 6.05
CA ILE A 94 5.44 11.49 5.47
C ILE A 94 4.54 10.96 4.33
N ARG A 95 3.47 11.70 3.98
CA ARG A 95 2.55 11.42 2.87
C ARG A 95 1.87 10.05 2.94
N GLN A 96 1.52 9.65 4.15
CA GLN A 96 0.76 8.43 4.43
C GLN A 96 -0.69 8.76 4.77
N PRO A 97 -1.60 7.77 4.82
CA PRO A 97 -2.92 7.97 5.39
C PRO A 97 -2.84 8.55 6.80
N SER A 98 -3.92 9.22 7.22
CA SER A 98 -4.18 9.54 8.64
C SER A 98 -4.22 8.27 9.51
N PHE A 99 -4.52 8.40 10.81
CA PHE A 99 -4.62 7.25 11.71
C PHE A 99 -5.46 6.10 11.12
N GLN A 100 -4.90 4.90 11.14
CA GLN A 100 -5.58 3.66 10.79
C GLN A 100 -6.31 3.15 12.02
N ILE A 101 -7.51 3.69 12.26
CA ILE A 101 -8.29 3.36 13.45
C ILE A 101 -8.71 1.87 13.57
N ASN A 102 -8.63 1.12 12.47
CA ASN A 102 -8.81 -0.34 12.47
C ASN A 102 -7.55 -1.11 12.95
N ASP A 103 -6.42 -0.43 13.15
CA ASP A 103 -5.24 -0.96 13.82
C ASP A 103 -5.33 -0.61 15.30
N TYR A 104 -5.37 -1.63 16.15
CA TYR A 104 -5.48 -1.45 17.60
C TYR A 104 -4.30 -0.63 18.15
N THR A 105 -3.10 -0.76 17.57
CA THR A 105 -1.94 0.01 18.02
C THR A 105 -2.12 1.50 17.76
N GLU A 106 -2.72 1.87 16.63
CA GLU A 106 -2.99 3.26 16.29
C GLU A 106 -4.19 3.83 17.05
N MET A 107 -5.22 3.02 17.33
CA MET A 107 -6.32 3.41 18.21
C MET A 107 -5.82 3.71 19.63
N ILE A 108 -4.99 2.83 20.20
CA ILE A 108 -4.36 3.04 21.51
C ILE A 108 -3.43 4.25 21.48
N ALA A 109 -2.72 4.49 20.37
CA ALA A 109 -1.89 5.68 20.20
C ALA A 109 -2.74 6.96 20.22
N MET A 110 -3.86 7.00 19.50
CA MET A 110 -4.78 8.14 19.52
C MET A 110 -5.30 8.41 20.94
N TYR A 111 -5.76 7.36 21.63
CA TYR A 111 -6.24 7.48 23.02
C TYR A 111 -5.14 8.01 23.95
N GLY A 112 -3.93 7.47 23.84
CA GLY A 112 -2.79 7.90 24.66
C GLY A 112 -2.38 9.35 24.40
N LEU A 113 -2.44 9.84 23.17
CA LEU A 113 -2.13 11.24 22.84
C LEU A 113 -3.17 12.22 23.40
N GLU A 114 -4.46 11.87 23.35
CA GLU A 114 -5.54 12.66 23.97
C GLU A 114 -5.39 12.71 25.49
N ASN A 115 -5.01 11.58 26.11
CA ASN A 115 -4.85 11.44 27.55
C ASN A 115 -3.43 11.72 28.07
N LYS A 116 -2.57 12.33 27.26
CA LYS A 116 -1.21 12.79 27.63
C LYS A 116 -0.31 11.69 28.20
N TRP A 117 -0.44 10.49 27.68
CA TRP A 117 0.48 9.39 27.96
C TRP A 117 1.88 9.67 27.41
N ASN A 118 2.88 9.03 28.00
CA ASN A 118 4.22 8.94 27.42
C ASN A 118 4.37 7.67 26.56
N TRP A 119 5.49 7.54 25.86
CA TRP A 119 5.75 6.41 24.99
C TRP A 119 5.75 5.06 25.73
N GLU A 120 6.28 5.01 26.95
CA GLU A 120 6.35 3.79 27.75
C GLU A 120 4.96 3.28 28.13
N LYS A 121 4.08 4.16 28.62
CA LYS A 121 2.70 3.81 28.96
C LYS A 121 1.91 3.35 27.74
N TYR A 122 2.11 4.00 26.59
CA TYR A 122 1.54 3.54 25.32
C TYR A 122 1.98 2.09 25.00
N GLN A 123 3.28 1.79 25.08
CA GLN A 123 3.78 0.44 24.83
C GLN A 123 3.21 -0.59 25.78
N GLN A 124 3.16 -0.27 27.08
CA GLN A 124 2.58 -1.15 28.10
C GLN A 124 1.11 -1.44 27.81
N SER A 125 0.34 -0.44 27.37
CA SER A 125 -1.09 -0.60 27.06
C SER A 125 -1.31 -1.43 25.79
N VAL A 126 -0.44 -1.30 24.79
CA VAL A 126 -0.46 -2.19 23.62
C VAL A 126 -0.16 -3.64 24.02
N GLU A 127 0.86 -3.86 24.87
CA GLU A 127 1.18 -5.20 25.38
C GLU A 127 0.05 -5.79 26.22
N GLU A 128 -0.61 -4.96 27.04
CA GLU A 128 -1.77 -5.35 27.82
C GLU A 128 -2.94 -5.76 26.93
N TYR A 129 -3.25 -4.95 25.90
CA TYR A 129 -4.29 -5.28 24.92
C TYR A 129 -4.01 -6.64 24.27
N GLU A 130 -2.80 -6.83 23.75
CA GLU A 130 -2.38 -8.07 23.09
C GLU A 130 -2.44 -9.28 24.04
N LYS A 131 -2.05 -9.11 25.30
CA LYS A 131 -2.18 -10.13 26.36
C LYS A 131 -3.63 -10.41 26.74
N GLY A 132 -4.57 -9.53 26.43
CA GLY A 132 -6.00 -9.73 26.70
C GLY A 132 -6.80 -10.30 25.53
N LEU A 133 -6.24 -10.36 24.32
CA LEU A 133 -6.90 -10.89 23.11
C LEU A 133 -7.43 -12.31 23.29
N GLY A 134 -8.76 -12.47 23.27
CA GLY A 134 -9.45 -13.75 23.44
C GLY A 134 -9.03 -14.82 22.42
N GLU A 135 -9.19 -16.09 22.82
CA GLU A 135 -8.77 -17.24 22.02
C GLU A 135 -9.58 -17.43 20.72
N ASP A 136 -10.83 -16.95 20.70
CA ASP A 136 -11.80 -17.16 19.61
C ASP A 136 -12.29 -15.84 18.97
N ILE A 137 -11.42 -14.82 18.87
CA ILE A 137 -11.82 -13.57 18.21
C ILE A 137 -12.13 -13.83 16.74
N GLU A 138 -13.39 -13.65 16.35
CA GLU A 138 -13.82 -13.66 14.96
C GLU A 138 -13.51 -12.30 14.32
N ILE A 139 -12.66 -12.30 13.29
CA ILE A 139 -12.28 -11.08 12.58
C ILE A 139 -13.46 -10.62 11.71
N LEU A 140 -13.94 -9.41 11.98
CA LEU A 140 -15.04 -8.81 11.23
C LEU A 140 -14.52 -8.19 9.93
N HIS A 141 -14.95 -8.77 8.82
CA HIS A 141 -14.59 -8.30 7.49
C HIS A 141 -15.44 -7.12 7.01
N GLU A 142 -16.19 -6.43 7.86
CA GLU A 142 -17.02 -5.27 7.48
C GLU A 142 -16.24 -3.94 7.49
N PRO A 143 -16.61 -2.95 6.66
CA PRO A 143 -15.98 -1.62 6.69
C PRO A 143 -16.48 -0.80 7.89
N ASN A 144 -15.77 -0.88 9.02
CA ASN A 144 -16.17 -0.24 10.28
C ASN A 144 -15.45 1.10 10.57
N THR A 145 -14.64 1.61 9.64
CA THR A 145 -13.80 2.80 9.84
C THR A 145 -14.59 4.03 10.30
N GLN A 146 -15.71 4.36 9.64
CA GLN A 146 -16.51 5.53 10.00
C GLN A 146 -17.16 5.38 11.38
N TRP A 147 -17.67 4.18 11.67
CA TRP A 147 -18.25 3.88 12.96
C TRP A 147 -17.22 4.00 14.08
N LEU A 148 -16.00 3.47 13.88
CA LEU A 148 -14.91 3.60 14.85
C LEU A 148 -14.54 5.06 15.14
N PHE A 149 -14.47 5.92 14.11
CA PHE A 149 -14.20 7.35 14.32
C PHE A 149 -15.30 8.01 15.14
N HIS A 150 -16.56 7.65 14.91
CA HIS A 150 -17.67 8.16 15.71
C HIS A 150 -17.63 7.64 17.15
N GLN A 151 -17.29 6.36 17.35
CA GLN A 151 -17.12 5.81 18.70
C GLN A 151 -15.95 6.44 19.44
N PHE A 152 -14.85 6.76 18.75
CA PHE A 152 -13.68 7.35 19.37
C PHE A 152 -13.97 8.66 20.08
N GLU A 153 -14.91 9.47 19.57
CA GLU A 153 -15.32 10.72 20.23
C GLU A 153 -15.88 10.50 21.65
N TYR A 154 -16.52 9.35 21.89
CA TYR A 154 -16.95 8.93 23.21
C TYR A 154 -15.82 8.24 23.98
N VAL A 155 -15.18 7.26 23.35
CA VAL A 155 -14.19 6.37 23.95
C VAL A 155 -12.97 7.12 24.47
N LYS A 156 -12.56 8.22 23.82
CA LYS A 156 -11.43 9.05 24.25
C LYS A 156 -11.61 9.70 25.63
N THR A 157 -12.85 9.79 26.11
CA THR A 157 -13.20 10.40 27.41
C THR A 157 -13.30 9.38 28.56
N LEU A 158 -13.25 8.08 28.23
CA LEU A 158 -13.27 7.00 29.21
C LEU A 158 -11.97 6.97 30.01
N ASP A 159 -12.04 6.44 31.23
CA ASP A 159 -10.82 6.08 31.95
C ASP A 159 -10.10 4.89 31.30
N GLU A 160 -8.86 4.65 31.71
CA GLU A 160 -7.98 3.67 31.07
C GLU A 160 -8.54 2.25 31.12
N GLU A 161 -9.12 1.85 32.26
CA GLU A 161 -9.67 0.49 32.43
C GLU A 161 -10.91 0.31 31.53
N GLN A 162 -11.80 1.31 31.51
CA GLN A 162 -12.97 1.32 30.64
C GLN A 162 -12.60 1.30 29.16
N PHE A 163 -11.59 2.08 28.77
CA PHE A 163 -11.06 2.10 27.42
C PHE A 163 -10.56 0.71 27.00
N MET A 164 -9.76 0.07 27.84
CA MET A 164 -9.21 -1.25 27.54
C MET A 164 -10.30 -2.32 27.46
N TYR A 165 -11.30 -2.28 28.36
CA TYR A 165 -12.47 -3.16 28.29
C TYR A 165 -13.22 -3.00 26.96
N TRP A 166 -13.45 -1.75 26.54
CA TRP A 166 -14.08 -1.46 25.25
C TRP A 166 -13.27 -1.99 24.08
N MET A 167 -11.93 -1.85 24.12
CA MET A 167 -11.04 -2.38 23.09
C MET A 167 -11.17 -3.90 22.96
N TRP A 168 -11.20 -4.65 24.07
CA TRP A 168 -11.35 -6.11 24.04
C TRP A 168 -12.73 -6.57 23.56
N ASP A 169 -13.80 -5.90 24.01
CA ASP A 169 -15.17 -6.17 23.59
C ASP A 169 -15.35 -6.00 22.07
N HIS A 170 -14.58 -5.09 21.46
CA HIS A 170 -14.61 -4.79 20.02
C HIS A 170 -13.41 -5.36 19.24
N SER A 171 -12.69 -6.32 19.83
CA SER A 171 -11.43 -6.86 19.28
C SER A 171 -11.55 -7.38 17.83
N GLY A 172 -12.69 -7.97 17.47
CA GLY A 172 -12.96 -8.47 16.10
C GLY A 172 -12.94 -7.37 15.03
N ILE A 173 -13.08 -6.10 15.40
CA ILE A 173 -13.05 -4.97 14.45
C ILE A 173 -11.61 -4.57 14.10
N PHE A 174 -10.64 -4.79 15.00
CA PHE A 174 -9.25 -4.32 14.86
C PHE A 174 -8.37 -5.22 13.99
N LYS A 175 -8.71 -5.32 12.71
CA LYS A 175 -8.00 -6.15 11.72
C LYS A 175 -6.66 -5.58 11.22
N GLY A 176 -6.27 -4.38 11.63
CA GLY A 176 -4.98 -3.78 11.25
C GLY A 176 -4.91 -3.23 9.82
N TYR A 177 -6.02 -3.16 9.08
CA TYR A 177 -6.06 -2.56 7.74
C TYR A 177 -7.41 -1.91 7.43
N SER A 178 -7.38 -0.92 6.53
CA SER A 178 -8.59 -0.31 5.98
C SER A 178 -9.19 -1.18 4.88
N LYS A 179 -10.39 -1.73 5.12
CA LYS A 179 -11.12 -2.50 4.09
C LYS A 179 -11.42 -1.64 2.86
N THR A 180 -11.83 -0.39 3.07
CA THR A 180 -12.12 0.56 1.99
C THR A 180 -10.91 0.74 1.08
N ALA A 181 -9.71 0.94 1.66
CA ALA A 181 -8.48 1.09 0.87
C ALA A 181 -8.14 -0.19 0.11
N GLN A 182 -8.34 -1.36 0.72
CA GLN A 182 -8.11 -2.66 0.09
C GLN A 182 -9.08 -2.93 -1.07
N GLU A 183 -10.35 -2.57 -0.91
CA GLU A 183 -11.38 -2.71 -1.96
C GLU A 183 -11.07 -1.81 -3.15
N TYR A 184 -10.66 -0.55 -2.92
CA TYR A 184 -10.21 0.32 -4.01
C TYR A 184 -8.96 -0.20 -4.70
N LEU A 185 -7.96 -0.66 -3.93
CA LEU A 185 -6.76 -1.28 -4.47
C LEU A 185 -7.08 -2.46 -5.39
N THR A 186 -7.97 -3.36 -4.96
CA THR A 186 -8.38 -4.53 -5.73
C THR A 186 -9.18 -4.14 -6.97
N LYS A 187 -10.15 -3.23 -6.82
CA LYS A 187 -10.96 -2.71 -7.92
C LYS A 187 -10.11 -2.07 -9.01
N TYR A 188 -9.19 -1.19 -8.65
CA TYR A 188 -8.35 -0.50 -9.64
C TYR A 188 -7.34 -1.45 -10.29
N ARG A 189 -6.83 -2.45 -9.57
CA ARG A 189 -6.06 -3.54 -10.18
C ARG A 189 -6.85 -4.25 -11.26
N GLU A 190 -8.10 -4.62 -10.99
CA GLU A 190 -8.96 -5.31 -11.96
C GLU A 190 -9.22 -4.45 -13.20
N LEU A 191 -9.54 -3.17 -13.00
CA LEU A 191 -9.78 -2.21 -14.10
C LEU A 191 -8.54 -2.00 -14.97
N VAL A 192 -7.35 -1.91 -14.37
CA VAL A 192 -6.08 -1.84 -15.13
C VAL A 192 -5.90 -3.10 -15.97
N LEU A 193 -6.04 -4.28 -15.35
CA LEU A 193 -5.85 -5.55 -16.05
C LEU A 193 -6.86 -5.73 -17.19
N GLU A 194 -8.10 -5.28 -17.00
CA GLU A 194 -9.11 -5.27 -18.05
C GLU A 194 -8.74 -4.31 -19.19
N GLY A 195 -8.30 -3.09 -18.89
CA GLY A 195 -7.80 -2.13 -19.87
C GLY A 195 -6.65 -2.69 -20.70
N MET A 196 -5.62 -3.23 -20.04
CA MET A 196 -4.47 -3.86 -20.71
C MET A 196 -4.89 -5.03 -21.60
N ARG A 197 -5.85 -5.86 -21.16
CA ARG A 197 -6.38 -6.97 -21.98
C ARG A 197 -7.12 -6.45 -23.20
N ASN A 198 -7.91 -5.38 -23.07
CA ASN A 198 -8.68 -4.82 -24.18
C ASN A 198 -7.77 -4.15 -25.22
N GLU A 199 -6.77 -3.41 -24.77
CA GLU A 199 -5.74 -2.84 -25.64
C GLU A 199 -4.96 -3.94 -26.39
N ALA A 200 -4.52 -4.98 -25.66
CA ALA A 200 -3.86 -6.12 -26.28
C ALA A 200 -4.75 -6.83 -27.31
N LYS A 201 -6.05 -7.00 -27.04
CA LYS A 201 -7.02 -7.58 -27.99
C LYS A 201 -7.17 -6.72 -29.24
N ASN A 202 -7.24 -5.40 -29.08
CA ASN A 202 -7.36 -4.48 -30.22
C ASN A 202 -6.12 -4.54 -31.10
N ASN A 203 -4.93 -4.39 -30.52
CA ASN A 203 -3.66 -4.48 -31.25
C ASN A 203 -3.50 -5.86 -31.94
N LEU A 204 -3.84 -6.93 -31.23
CA LEU A 204 -3.81 -8.28 -31.77
C LEU A 204 -4.76 -8.46 -32.96
N ARG A 205 -5.96 -7.85 -32.93
CA ARG A 205 -6.91 -7.93 -34.05
C ARG A 205 -6.32 -7.32 -35.32
N PHE A 206 -5.65 -6.17 -35.23
CA PHE A 206 -4.99 -5.53 -36.37
C PHE A 206 -3.88 -6.44 -36.94
N LEU A 207 -2.96 -6.92 -36.10
CA LEU A 207 -1.86 -7.79 -36.54
C LEU A 207 -2.35 -9.14 -37.11
N LEU A 208 -3.42 -9.71 -36.56
CA LEU A 208 -4.02 -10.95 -37.09
C LEU A 208 -4.74 -10.72 -38.43
N ALA A 209 -5.32 -9.53 -38.65
CA ALA A 209 -5.92 -9.19 -39.94
C ALA A 209 -4.84 -9.08 -41.04
N GLU A 210 -3.74 -8.40 -40.76
CA GLU A 210 -2.64 -8.21 -41.71
C GLU A 210 -1.85 -9.49 -41.98
N SER A 211 -1.73 -10.38 -41.00
CA SER A 211 -0.92 -11.59 -41.11
C SER A 211 -1.59 -12.74 -41.86
N GLY A 212 -2.84 -12.61 -42.32
CA GLY A 212 -3.54 -13.69 -43.06
C GLY A 212 -4.15 -14.79 -42.17
N PHE A 213 -4.17 -14.61 -40.84
CA PHE A 213 -4.73 -15.55 -39.87
C PHE A 213 -6.17 -15.94 -40.18
N GLN A 214 -7.01 -14.99 -40.61
CA GLN A 214 -8.41 -15.26 -40.94
C GLN A 214 -8.57 -16.24 -42.09
N THR A 215 -7.71 -16.13 -43.12
CA THR A 215 -7.69 -17.06 -44.25
C THR A 215 -7.26 -18.45 -43.82
N TRP A 216 -6.24 -18.55 -42.95
CA TRP A 216 -5.81 -19.82 -42.37
C TRP A 216 -6.91 -20.47 -41.50
N LYS A 217 -7.57 -19.67 -40.65
CA LYS A 217 -8.66 -20.11 -39.76
C LYS A 217 -9.86 -20.65 -40.57
N LYS A 218 -10.21 -19.99 -41.68
CA LYS A 218 -11.26 -20.45 -42.61
C LYS A 218 -10.91 -21.75 -43.34
N LYS A 219 -9.63 -21.97 -43.70
CA LYS A 219 -9.18 -23.20 -44.39
C LYS A 219 -9.07 -24.41 -43.45
N ARG A 220 -9.02 -24.21 -42.13
CA ARG A 220 -8.80 -25.27 -41.13
C ARG A 220 -9.97 -25.40 -40.14
N ILE A 221 -11.17 -25.59 -40.68
CA ILE A 221 -12.44 -25.67 -39.95
C ILE A 221 -12.44 -26.78 -38.87
N HIS A 222 -11.68 -27.86 -39.07
CA HIS A 222 -11.57 -28.98 -38.13
C HIS A 222 -10.75 -28.67 -36.86
N TRP A 223 -10.06 -27.52 -36.80
CA TRP A 223 -9.24 -27.11 -35.65
C TRP A 223 -9.92 -26.07 -34.76
N LYS A 224 -11.26 -26.07 -34.70
CA LYS A 224 -12.04 -25.29 -33.74
C LYS A 224 -11.80 -25.79 -32.30
N SER A 225 -10.66 -25.44 -31.70
CA SER A 225 -10.55 -25.44 -30.24
C SER A 225 -11.36 -24.29 -29.68
N ALA A 226 -11.98 -24.44 -28.50
CA ALA A 226 -12.73 -23.35 -27.86
C ALA A 226 -11.85 -22.13 -27.52
N ASN A 227 -10.54 -22.33 -27.34
CA ASN A 227 -9.61 -21.28 -26.90
C ASN A 227 -8.93 -20.56 -28.09
N GLU A 228 -9.16 -19.25 -28.23
CA GLU A 228 -8.57 -18.35 -29.23
C GLU A 228 -7.03 -18.34 -29.13
N LEU A 229 -6.46 -18.38 -27.92
CA LEU A 229 -5.01 -18.43 -27.69
C LEU A 229 -4.36 -19.67 -28.33
N GLU A 230 -5.00 -20.82 -28.20
CA GLU A 230 -4.50 -22.07 -28.79
C GLU A 230 -4.57 -22.06 -30.32
N GLN A 231 -5.57 -21.40 -30.89
CA GLN A 231 -5.66 -21.22 -32.34
C GLN A 231 -4.53 -20.35 -32.86
N ILE A 232 -4.22 -19.25 -32.16
CA ILE A 232 -3.10 -18.35 -32.51
C ILE A 232 -1.75 -19.08 -32.39
N LYS A 233 -1.52 -19.84 -31.32
CA LYS A 233 -0.29 -20.65 -31.17
C LYS A 233 -0.11 -21.65 -32.32
N LYS A 234 -1.18 -22.34 -32.72
CA LYS A 234 -1.16 -23.29 -33.85
C LYS A 234 -0.88 -22.58 -35.17
N TYR A 235 -1.43 -21.38 -35.36
CA TYR A 235 -1.17 -20.56 -36.53
C TYR A 235 0.30 -20.18 -36.64
N LEU A 236 0.89 -19.65 -35.56
CA LEU A 236 2.30 -19.25 -35.53
C LEU A 236 3.24 -20.45 -35.79
N ARG A 237 2.98 -21.61 -35.18
CA ARG A 237 3.74 -22.84 -35.45
C ARG A 237 3.62 -23.28 -36.91
N PHE A 238 2.43 -23.17 -37.51
CA PHE A 238 2.24 -23.50 -38.92
C PHE A 238 3.06 -22.57 -39.84
N ASN A 239 3.08 -21.28 -39.54
CA ASN A 239 3.85 -20.30 -40.31
C ASN A 239 5.37 -20.56 -40.18
N GLU A 240 5.85 -20.87 -38.98
CA GLU A 240 7.26 -21.17 -38.70
C GLU A 240 7.81 -22.35 -39.53
N HIS A 241 6.98 -23.37 -39.75
CA HIS A 241 7.30 -24.59 -40.51
C HIS A 241 6.97 -24.49 -42.01
N SER A 242 6.37 -23.38 -42.47
CA SER A 242 6.07 -23.17 -43.89
C SER A 242 7.34 -22.83 -44.67
N LYS A 243 7.44 -23.33 -45.91
CA LYS A 243 8.54 -22.99 -46.83
C LYS A 243 8.51 -21.53 -47.27
N ASN A 244 7.32 -20.92 -47.29
CA ASN A 244 7.11 -19.48 -47.49
C ASN A 244 6.58 -18.93 -46.17
N ARG A 245 7.43 -18.26 -45.39
CA ARG A 245 7.03 -17.60 -44.15
C ARG A 245 6.35 -16.29 -44.51
N ASP A 246 5.07 -16.17 -44.18
CA ASP A 246 4.31 -14.94 -44.38
C ASP A 246 4.52 -13.94 -43.22
N ILE A 247 5.12 -14.38 -42.11
CA ILE A 247 5.33 -13.58 -40.89
C ILE A 247 6.79 -13.66 -40.47
N SER A 248 7.38 -12.52 -40.10
CA SER A 248 8.73 -12.46 -39.51
C SER A 248 8.75 -13.03 -38.09
N GLU A 249 9.89 -13.53 -37.63
CA GLU A 249 10.02 -14.06 -36.26
C GLU A 249 9.67 -13.01 -35.19
N HIS A 250 10.03 -11.75 -35.41
CA HIS A 250 9.69 -10.64 -34.54
C HIS A 250 8.17 -10.41 -34.45
N LEU A 251 7.48 -10.38 -35.59
CA LEU A 251 6.03 -10.21 -35.64
C LEU A 251 5.32 -11.41 -34.99
N ALA A 252 5.81 -12.62 -35.19
CA ALA A 252 5.29 -13.82 -34.54
C ALA A 252 5.43 -13.77 -33.01
N LYS A 253 6.58 -13.29 -32.49
CA LYS A 253 6.79 -13.07 -31.05
C LYS A 253 5.81 -12.02 -30.51
N ASN A 254 5.66 -10.89 -31.18
CA ASN A 254 4.73 -9.82 -30.78
C ASN A 254 3.27 -10.34 -30.74
N ILE A 255 2.80 -11.04 -31.79
CA ILE A 255 1.46 -11.66 -31.80
C ILE A 255 1.28 -12.63 -30.63
N LEU A 256 2.30 -13.45 -30.31
CA LEU A 256 2.23 -14.40 -29.21
C LEU A 256 2.15 -13.69 -27.84
N GLU A 257 2.89 -12.61 -27.65
CA GLU A 257 2.86 -11.82 -26.42
C GLU A 257 1.51 -11.13 -26.23
N LEU A 258 1.00 -10.45 -27.25
CA LEU A 258 -0.33 -9.85 -27.24
C LEU A 258 -1.44 -10.88 -27.01
N ALA A 259 -1.34 -12.07 -27.63
CA ALA A 259 -2.29 -13.15 -27.39
C ALA A 259 -2.25 -13.66 -25.94
N LYS A 260 -1.05 -13.81 -25.36
CA LYS A 260 -0.91 -14.14 -23.93
C LYS A 260 -1.45 -13.03 -23.04
N MET A 261 -1.35 -11.75 -23.41
CA MET A 261 -1.93 -10.63 -22.68
C MET A 261 -3.46 -10.62 -22.77
N ALA A 262 -4.01 -10.83 -23.96
CA ALA A 262 -5.44 -10.80 -24.22
C ALA A 262 -6.21 -11.96 -23.57
N TYR A 263 -5.60 -13.14 -23.49
CA TYR A 263 -6.31 -14.40 -23.20
C TYR A 263 -5.71 -15.27 -22.08
N SER A 264 -4.51 -14.98 -21.56
CA SER A 264 -3.95 -15.74 -20.42
C SER A 264 -4.24 -15.07 -19.09
N GLU A 265 -4.57 -15.88 -18.07
CA GLU A 265 -4.72 -15.40 -16.70
C GLU A 265 -3.38 -15.32 -15.94
N THR A 266 -2.32 -15.95 -16.46
CA THR A 266 -1.02 -16.04 -15.78
C THR A 266 -0.16 -14.78 -15.92
N GLY A 267 0.50 -14.36 -14.84
CA GLY A 267 1.54 -13.31 -14.88
C GLY A 267 1.01 -11.87 -14.87
N GLN A 268 -0.21 -11.65 -14.37
CA GLN A 268 -0.87 -10.33 -14.33
C GLN A 268 -0.12 -9.30 -13.48
N ASN A 269 0.39 -9.69 -12.31
CA ASN A 269 1.09 -8.77 -11.41
C ASN A 269 2.45 -8.32 -11.97
N THR A 270 3.14 -9.17 -12.73
CA THR A 270 4.37 -8.81 -13.43
C THR A 270 4.12 -7.74 -14.48
N LYS A 271 3.02 -7.85 -15.20
CA LYS A 271 2.64 -6.88 -16.23
C LYS A 271 2.17 -5.56 -15.62
N LEU A 272 1.44 -5.63 -14.51
CA LEU A 272 1.04 -4.44 -13.77
C LEU A 272 2.25 -3.63 -13.28
N LEU A 273 3.33 -4.30 -12.86
CA LEU A 273 4.61 -3.64 -12.51
C LEU A 273 5.25 -2.97 -13.70
N SER A 274 5.42 -3.70 -14.81
CA SER A 274 6.10 -3.17 -15.98
C SER A 274 5.36 -1.98 -16.57
N GLU A 275 4.03 -2.05 -16.61
CA GLU A 275 3.21 -1.02 -17.23
C GLU A 275 3.11 0.25 -16.37
N LEU A 276 2.83 0.10 -15.07
CA LEU A 276 2.49 1.23 -14.22
C LEU A 276 3.66 1.79 -13.42
N PHE A 277 4.67 0.96 -13.14
CA PHE A 277 5.67 1.30 -12.13
C PHE A 277 7.12 1.37 -12.65
N GLU A 278 7.47 0.72 -13.78
CA GLU A 278 8.84 0.80 -14.34
C GLU A 278 9.20 2.21 -14.86
N ALA A 279 8.22 2.98 -15.36
CA ALA A 279 8.42 4.36 -15.80
C ALA A 279 8.32 5.38 -14.63
N SER A 280 7.80 4.95 -13.48
CA SER A 280 7.64 5.80 -12.31
C SER A 280 8.90 5.77 -11.44
N HIS A 281 9.32 6.90 -10.86
CA HIS A 281 10.44 6.92 -9.90
C HIS A 281 10.16 6.12 -8.59
N ILE A 282 9.05 5.37 -8.53
CA ILE A 282 8.67 4.51 -7.43
C ILE A 282 9.37 3.17 -7.62
N THR A 283 10.22 2.79 -6.67
CA THR A 283 10.90 1.48 -6.65
C THR A 283 9.92 0.38 -6.21
N MET A 284 8.91 0.13 -7.03
CA MET A 284 7.93 -0.93 -6.81
C MET A 284 8.54 -2.28 -7.19
N THR A 285 8.43 -3.28 -6.30
CA THR A 285 8.98 -4.62 -6.55
C THR A 285 7.87 -5.66 -6.61
N HIS A 286 8.12 -6.80 -7.28
CA HIS A 286 7.24 -7.97 -7.24
C HIS A 286 6.86 -8.38 -5.83
N LYS A 287 7.84 -8.35 -4.93
CA LYS A 287 7.64 -8.65 -3.52
C LYS A 287 6.68 -7.64 -2.90
N TYR A 288 6.95 -6.34 -3.02
CA TYR A 288 6.07 -5.31 -2.45
C TYR A 288 4.64 -5.39 -2.96
N LEU A 289 4.41 -5.57 -4.28
CA LEU A 289 3.05 -5.72 -4.78
C LEU A 289 2.36 -6.98 -4.25
N SER A 290 3.07 -8.10 -4.20
CA SER A 290 2.52 -9.32 -3.60
C SER A 290 2.14 -9.08 -2.14
N ASP A 291 2.98 -8.36 -1.41
CA ASP A 291 2.77 -8.01 -0.01
C ASP A 291 1.56 -7.07 0.15
N LEU A 292 1.41 -6.10 -0.76
CA LEU A 292 0.32 -5.12 -0.79
C LEU A 292 -1.05 -5.78 -1.04
N PHE A 293 -1.15 -6.72 -1.99
CA PHE A 293 -2.42 -7.42 -2.25
C PHE A 293 -2.78 -8.45 -1.18
N HIS A 294 -1.82 -8.87 -0.36
CA HIS A 294 -2.03 -9.81 0.75
C HIS A 294 -1.97 -9.16 2.14
N ILE A 295 -2.21 -7.84 2.24
CA ILE A 295 -2.31 -7.15 3.53
C ILE A 295 -3.34 -7.82 4.46
N PRO A 296 -4.58 -8.13 4.02
CA PRO A 296 -5.58 -8.77 4.87
C PRO A 296 -5.09 -10.06 5.49
N GLU A 297 -4.61 -10.99 4.66
CA GLU A 297 -4.16 -12.32 5.07
C GLU A 297 -2.98 -12.22 6.03
N ARG A 298 -2.06 -11.28 5.81
CA ARG A 298 -0.89 -11.08 6.69
C ARG A 298 -1.26 -10.53 8.06
N ASN A 299 -2.18 -9.57 8.10
CA ASN A 299 -2.61 -9.01 9.38
C ASN A 299 -3.44 -10.01 10.18
N GLU A 300 -4.28 -10.80 9.51
CA GLU A 300 -4.97 -11.92 10.14
C GLU A 300 -4.00 -13.00 10.65
N MET A 301 -2.99 -13.37 9.85
CA MET A 301 -1.92 -14.27 10.31
C MET A 301 -1.21 -13.72 11.56
N HIS A 302 -0.94 -12.42 11.61
CA HIS A 302 -0.34 -11.77 12.78
C HIS A 302 -1.23 -11.90 14.03
N ILE A 303 -2.53 -11.60 13.91
CA ILE A 303 -3.48 -11.74 15.03
C ILE A 303 -3.51 -13.18 15.54
N ARG A 304 -3.64 -14.15 14.62
CA ARG A 304 -3.65 -15.58 14.97
C ARG A 304 -2.34 -16.05 15.59
N THR A 305 -1.21 -15.50 15.13
CA THR A 305 0.12 -15.77 15.71
C THR A 305 0.19 -15.29 17.16
N ARG A 306 -0.29 -14.07 17.45
CA ARG A 306 -0.32 -13.54 18.82
C ARG A 306 -1.22 -14.36 19.74
N GLN A 307 -2.38 -14.81 19.25
CA GLN A 307 -3.27 -15.72 19.98
C GLN A 307 -2.59 -17.06 20.29
N ALA A 308 -1.88 -17.64 19.30
CA ALA A 308 -1.16 -18.90 19.49
C ALA A 308 -0.01 -18.76 20.51
N ILE A 309 0.77 -17.67 20.45
CA ILE A 309 1.83 -17.38 21.43
C ILE A 309 1.22 -17.30 22.84
N ARG A 310 0.10 -16.61 23.02
CA ARG A 310 -0.59 -16.50 24.32
C ARG A 310 -1.03 -17.86 24.84
N LYS A 311 -1.61 -18.72 23.99
CA LYS A 311 -1.98 -20.10 24.39
C LYS A 311 -0.77 -20.88 24.89
N LEU A 312 0.38 -20.71 24.23
CA LEU A 312 1.63 -21.37 24.62
C LEU A 312 2.25 -20.80 25.91
N GLU A 313 2.01 -19.54 26.27
CA GLU A 313 2.46 -18.97 27.56
C GLU A 313 1.86 -19.69 28.78
N ASN A 314 0.71 -20.35 28.61
CA ASN A 314 0.07 -21.14 29.65
C ASN A 314 0.50 -22.62 29.65
N CYS A 315 1.31 -23.06 28.68
CA CYS A 315 1.82 -24.42 28.56
C CYS A 315 3.25 -24.49 29.10
N SER A 316 3.71 -25.68 29.52
CA SER A 316 5.13 -25.86 29.83
C SER A 316 5.95 -26.12 28.56
N ASP A 317 7.19 -25.62 28.48
CA ASP A 317 8.02 -25.71 27.26
C ASP A 317 8.26 -27.14 26.76
N ALA A 318 8.24 -28.12 27.68
CA ALA A 318 8.47 -29.54 27.39
C ALA A 318 7.19 -30.31 27.02
N GLU A 319 6.01 -29.69 27.17
CA GLU A 319 4.74 -30.30 26.74
C GLU A 319 4.67 -30.43 25.22
N ALA A 320 3.85 -31.38 24.76
CA ALA A 320 3.54 -31.52 23.35
C ALA A 320 2.80 -30.26 22.85
N CYS A 321 3.16 -29.78 21.67
CA CYS A 321 2.48 -28.65 21.05
C CYS A 321 0.99 -28.98 20.83
N PRO A 322 0.05 -28.10 21.23
CA PRO A 322 -1.36 -28.28 20.92
C PRO A 322 -1.61 -28.45 19.41
N GLN A 323 -2.48 -29.39 19.04
CA GLN A 323 -2.69 -29.77 17.64
C GLN A 323 -3.11 -28.57 16.76
N GLU A 324 -4.00 -27.71 17.25
CA GLU A 324 -4.44 -26.50 16.53
C GLU A 324 -3.26 -25.57 16.17
N ILE A 325 -2.28 -25.44 17.07
CA ILE A 325 -1.09 -24.60 16.86
C ILE A 325 -0.12 -25.28 15.89
N SER A 326 0.03 -26.61 15.98
CA SER A 326 0.82 -27.37 15.00
C SER A 326 0.24 -27.24 13.59
N GLU A 327 -1.08 -27.30 13.43
CA GLU A 327 -1.77 -27.13 12.14
C GLU A 327 -1.60 -25.70 11.60
N LEU A 328 -1.68 -24.69 12.48
CA LEU A 328 -1.42 -23.30 12.14
C LEU A 328 0.01 -23.09 11.63
N ILE A 329 1.00 -23.65 12.33
CA ILE A 329 2.41 -23.54 11.95
C ILE A 329 2.70 -24.29 10.65
N ASP A 330 2.09 -25.46 10.45
CA ASP A 330 2.20 -26.20 9.18
C ASP A 330 1.66 -25.36 8.00
N GLN A 331 0.52 -24.70 8.20
CA GLN A 331 -0.08 -23.81 7.22
C GLN A 331 0.84 -22.61 6.91
N PHE A 332 1.39 -21.94 7.93
CA PHE A 332 2.25 -20.76 7.76
C PHE A 332 3.62 -21.14 7.17
N GLY A 333 4.18 -22.25 7.62
CA GLY A 333 5.43 -22.85 7.15
C GLY A 333 5.33 -23.55 5.80
N LYS A 334 4.12 -23.73 5.26
CA LYS A 334 3.82 -24.44 3.99
C LYS A 334 4.35 -25.87 4.00
N GLY A 335 4.17 -26.59 5.10
CA GLY A 335 4.59 -28.00 5.21
C GLY A 335 6.09 -28.22 5.39
N LYS A 336 6.87 -27.18 5.72
CA LYS A 336 8.34 -27.26 5.82
C LYS A 336 8.87 -27.20 7.26
N VAL A 337 7.98 -27.06 8.23
CA VAL A 337 8.35 -26.83 9.63
C VAL A 337 7.79 -27.99 10.44
N GLU A 338 8.69 -28.73 11.10
CA GLU A 338 8.31 -29.77 12.06
C GLU A 338 8.55 -29.23 13.46
N ILE A 339 7.51 -29.24 14.30
CA ILE A 339 7.58 -28.79 15.69
C ILE A 339 7.18 -29.92 16.62
N ARG A 340 7.95 -30.12 17.70
CA ARG A 340 7.79 -31.26 18.60
C ARG A 340 7.34 -30.88 20.00
N SER A 341 7.59 -29.63 20.43
CA SER A 341 7.18 -29.14 21.75
C SER A 341 6.50 -27.77 21.72
N ALA A 342 5.80 -27.44 22.80
CA ALA A 342 5.21 -26.11 23.00
C ALA A 342 6.28 -25.00 23.01
N GLY A 343 7.45 -25.26 23.58
CA GLY A 343 8.58 -24.31 23.57
C GLY A 343 9.11 -24.03 22.16
N GLU A 344 9.31 -25.07 21.34
CA GLU A 344 9.73 -24.93 19.94
C GLU A 344 8.67 -24.17 19.12
N ALA A 345 7.38 -24.44 19.37
CA ALA A 345 6.27 -23.72 18.73
C ALA A 345 6.31 -22.23 19.05
N LYS A 346 6.55 -21.90 20.32
CA LYS A 346 6.56 -20.52 20.80
C LYS A 346 7.72 -19.73 20.18
N GLU A 347 8.93 -20.28 20.22
CA GLU A 347 10.12 -19.65 19.63
C GLU A 347 9.92 -19.39 18.12
N TRP A 348 9.38 -20.39 17.40
CA TRP A 348 9.10 -20.23 15.97
C TRP A 348 8.06 -19.15 15.69
N LEU A 349 6.97 -19.11 16.44
CA LEU A 349 5.91 -18.10 16.28
C LEU A 349 6.41 -16.71 16.64
N GLU A 350 7.25 -16.55 17.66
CA GLU A 350 7.87 -15.27 18.02
C GLU A 350 8.83 -14.78 16.92
N GLU A 351 9.63 -15.66 16.34
CA GLU A 351 10.50 -15.33 15.20
C GLU A 351 9.65 -14.93 13.98
N PHE A 352 8.66 -15.75 13.63
CA PHE A 352 7.73 -15.48 12.54
C PHE A 352 7.01 -14.14 12.69
N ASP A 353 6.52 -13.85 13.91
CA ASP A 353 5.86 -12.59 14.23
C ASP A 353 6.81 -11.40 14.09
N SER A 354 8.04 -11.53 14.60
CA SER A 354 9.05 -10.46 14.53
C SER A 354 9.42 -10.12 13.08
N GLU A 355 9.50 -11.12 12.21
CA GLU A 355 9.70 -10.91 10.77
C GLU A 355 8.46 -10.32 10.09
N GLY A 356 7.27 -10.76 10.51
CA GLY A 356 5.97 -10.32 10.01
C GLY A 356 5.71 -8.85 10.30
N ARG A 357 5.98 -8.39 11.54
CA ARG A 357 5.82 -6.98 11.95
C ARG A 357 6.60 -6.02 11.06
N ARG A 358 7.83 -6.39 10.63
CA ARG A 358 8.65 -5.60 9.70
C ARG A 358 8.03 -5.47 8.30
N ARG A 359 7.05 -6.31 7.96
CA ARG A 359 6.43 -6.45 6.64
C ARG A 359 4.96 -6.02 6.60
N ARG A 360 4.40 -5.51 7.70
CA ARG A 360 3.03 -4.97 7.71
C ARG A 360 2.98 -3.69 6.89
N LEU A 361 2.37 -3.80 5.72
CA LEU A 361 2.17 -2.69 4.80
C LEU A 361 0.84 -2.03 5.06
N ILE A 362 0.81 -0.73 4.78
CA ILE A 362 -0.42 0.03 4.65
C ILE A 362 -0.54 0.47 3.21
N VAL A 363 -1.76 0.47 2.68
CA VAL A 363 -2.04 1.05 1.36
C VAL A 363 -1.75 2.55 1.44
N LYS A 364 -0.96 3.07 0.50
CA LYS A 364 -0.57 4.48 0.40
C LYS A 364 -1.09 5.11 -0.88
N ARG A 365 -1.00 6.44 -0.96
CA ARG A 365 -1.28 7.22 -2.17
C ARG A 365 -0.47 6.73 -3.37
N SER A 366 0.83 6.53 -3.17
CA SER A 366 1.76 6.04 -4.20
C SER A 366 1.40 4.66 -4.74
N ASP A 367 0.65 3.87 -3.97
CA ASP A 367 0.21 2.55 -4.41
C ASP A 367 -1.02 2.66 -5.31
N LEU A 368 -1.95 3.58 -5.01
CA LEU A 368 -3.23 3.73 -5.71
C LEU A 368 -3.12 4.60 -6.98
N LEU A 369 -2.36 5.70 -6.90
CA LEU A 369 -2.38 6.77 -7.90
C LEU A 369 -1.98 6.32 -9.32
N PRO A 370 -0.96 5.47 -9.54
CA PRO A 370 -0.65 4.92 -10.87
C PRO A 370 -1.84 4.20 -11.51
N MET A 371 -2.51 3.34 -10.75
CA MET A 371 -3.65 2.59 -11.27
C MET A 371 -4.83 3.51 -11.57
N ILE A 372 -5.08 4.51 -10.73
CA ILE A 372 -6.15 5.49 -10.97
C ILE A 372 -5.84 6.32 -12.23
N CYS A 373 -4.59 6.75 -12.40
CA CYS A 373 -4.14 7.52 -13.55
C CYS A 373 -4.33 6.73 -14.85
N TYR A 374 -3.87 5.47 -14.90
CA TYR A 374 -4.05 4.59 -16.05
C TYR A 374 -5.54 4.39 -16.39
N VAL A 375 -6.38 4.10 -15.39
CA VAL A 375 -7.81 3.90 -15.61
C VAL A 375 -8.49 5.17 -16.11
N ALA A 376 -8.12 6.35 -15.58
CA ALA A 376 -8.65 7.62 -16.04
C ALA A 376 -8.29 7.89 -17.52
N GLN A 377 -7.04 7.64 -17.91
CA GLN A 377 -6.60 7.75 -19.30
C GLN A 377 -7.37 6.82 -20.23
N GLN A 378 -7.53 5.55 -19.84
CA GLN A 378 -8.28 4.56 -20.63
C GLN A 378 -9.76 4.94 -20.77
N GLN A 379 -10.41 5.34 -19.67
CA GLN A 379 -11.81 5.79 -19.72
C GLN A 379 -11.99 7.03 -20.58
N TYR A 380 -11.04 7.95 -20.54
CA TYR A 380 -11.08 9.14 -21.39
C TYR A 380 -10.92 8.79 -22.87
N ARG A 381 -9.97 7.92 -23.23
CA ARG A 381 -9.77 7.45 -24.62
C ARG A 381 -11.01 6.76 -25.19
N VAL A 382 -11.71 5.96 -24.39
CA VAL A 382 -12.97 5.30 -24.82
C VAL A 382 -14.06 6.34 -25.09
N LYS A 383 -14.26 7.32 -24.19
CA LYS A 383 -15.22 8.41 -24.39
C LYS A 383 -14.90 9.24 -25.63
N PHE A 384 -13.62 9.55 -25.85
CA PHE A 384 -13.12 10.26 -27.03
C PHE A 384 -13.42 9.49 -28.33
N ALA A 385 -13.17 8.18 -28.35
CA ALA A 385 -13.44 7.34 -29.52
C ALA A 385 -14.94 7.29 -29.89
N ASP A 386 -15.83 7.34 -28.89
CA ASP A 386 -17.28 7.32 -29.11
C ASP A 386 -17.84 8.70 -29.52
N ALA A 387 -17.23 9.81 -29.09
CA ALA A 387 -17.74 11.17 -29.28
C ALA A 387 -17.27 11.88 -30.57
N LEU A 388 -16.22 11.39 -31.25
CA LEU A 388 -15.59 12.07 -32.41
C LEU A 388 -15.14 13.52 -32.11
N GLU A 389 -14.85 13.82 -30.85
CA GLU A 389 -14.38 15.14 -30.40
C GLU A 389 -12.85 15.26 -30.51
N ASN A 390 -12.29 16.45 -30.26
CA ASN A 390 -10.84 16.66 -30.15
C ASN A 390 -10.37 16.41 -28.71
N TYR A 391 -9.16 15.89 -28.52
CA TYR A 391 -8.67 15.54 -27.20
C TYR A 391 -8.49 16.82 -26.39
N SER A 392 -9.21 16.95 -25.27
CA SER A 392 -9.01 18.04 -24.32
C SER A 392 -8.15 17.58 -23.15
N GLN A 393 -6.93 18.11 -23.05
CA GLN A 393 -6.05 17.85 -21.90
C GLN A 393 -6.74 18.22 -20.57
N SER A 394 -7.43 19.36 -20.55
CA SER A 394 -8.09 19.88 -19.34
C SER A 394 -9.20 18.94 -18.83
N GLU A 395 -9.97 18.34 -19.74
CA GLU A 395 -11.04 17.41 -19.37
C GLU A 395 -10.49 16.06 -18.93
N ALA A 396 -9.42 15.57 -19.57
CA ALA A 396 -8.73 14.35 -19.17
C ALA A 396 -8.14 14.48 -17.74
N GLN A 397 -7.47 15.61 -17.46
CA GLN A 397 -6.95 15.94 -16.13
C GLN A 397 -8.07 16.04 -15.11
N LYS A 398 -9.18 16.70 -15.45
CA LYS A 398 -10.34 16.82 -14.56
C LYS A 398 -10.92 15.45 -14.21
N LEU A 399 -11.08 14.56 -15.18
CA LEU A 399 -11.54 13.19 -14.94
C LEU A 399 -10.62 12.45 -13.96
N PHE A 400 -9.30 12.56 -14.16
CA PHE A 400 -8.33 11.97 -13.23
C PHE A 400 -8.42 12.57 -11.82
N LEU A 401 -8.50 13.90 -11.70
CA LEU A 401 -8.63 14.58 -10.41
C LEU A 401 -9.89 14.16 -9.66
N ASP A 402 -11.03 14.12 -10.35
CA ASP A 402 -12.31 13.71 -9.76
C ASP A 402 -12.24 12.26 -9.25
N MET A 403 -11.68 11.35 -10.06
CA MET A 403 -11.50 9.95 -9.67
C MET A 403 -10.49 9.78 -8.52
N ALA A 404 -9.33 10.42 -8.61
CA ALA A 404 -8.28 10.32 -7.61
C ALA A 404 -8.74 10.89 -6.27
N ASN A 405 -9.30 12.09 -6.25
CA ASN A 405 -9.74 12.72 -5.02
C ASN A 405 -10.89 11.95 -4.36
N ALA A 406 -11.84 11.42 -5.13
CA ALA A 406 -12.90 10.58 -4.58
C ALA A 406 -12.34 9.35 -3.84
N VAL A 407 -11.35 8.66 -4.44
CA VAL A 407 -10.71 7.47 -3.84
C VAL A 407 -9.86 7.87 -2.63
N LEU A 408 -9.04 8.91 -2.74
CA LEU A 408 -8.14 9.35 -1.68
C LEU A 408 -8.92 9.82 -0.44
N ILE A 409 -9.98 10.60 -0.62
CA ILE A 409 -10.87 11.03 0.46
C ILE A 409 -11.49 9.82 1.14
N ALA A 410 -12.03 8.86 0.37
CA ALA A 410 -12.62 7.65 0.93
C ALA A 410 -11.61 6.77 1.70
N CYS A 411 -10.31 6.91 1.40
CA CYS A 411 -9.24 6.20 2.09
C CYS A 411 -8.55 7.03 3.20
N ASN A 412 -9.11 8.19 3.56
CA ASN A 412 -8.53 9.15 4.52
C ASN A 412 -7.07 9.54 4.19
N MET A 413 -6.81 9.76 2.91
CA MET A 413 -5.55 10.24 2.37
C MET A 413 -5.71 11.67 1.84
N PRO A 414 -4.64 12.49 1.85
CA PRO A 414 -4.72 13.83 1.29
C PRO A 414 -5.00 13.78 -0.22
N ALA A 415 -5.79 14.75 -0.69
CA ALA A 415 -6.13 14.93 -2.10
C ALA A 415 -4.89 15.19 -2.97
N ILE A 416 -5.07 15.11 -4.28
CA ILE A 416 -4.06 15.54 -5.25
C ILE A 416 -3.72 17.02 -5.04
N ASP A 417 -2.43 17.33 -4.97
CA ASP A 417 -1.92 18.69 -4.92
C ASP A 417 -0.71 18.83 -5.86
N GLU A 418 -0.80 19.71 -6.86
CA GLU A 418 0.25 20.03 -7.85
C GLU A 418 1.59 20.45 -7.22
N LYS A 419 1.57 20.81 -5.95
CA LYS A 419 2.76 21.17 -5.18
C LYS A 419 3.59 19.95 -4.82
N TYR A 420 3.00 18.75 -4.82
CA TYR A 420 3.74 17.50 -4.75
C TYR A 420 4.31 17.14 -6.13
N SER A 421 5.62 16.89 -6.17
CA SER A 421 6.32 16.55 -7.41
C SER A 421 5.71 15.35 -8.14
N TYR A 422 5.34 14.31 -7.39
CA TYR A 422 4.75 13.10 -7.93
C TYR A 422 3.35 13.35 -8.53
N ASP A 423 2.49 14.07 -7.81
CA ASP A 423 1.16 14.45 -8.29
C ASP A 423 1.24 15.30 -9.57
N ARG A 424 2.18 16.25 -9.60
CA ARG A 424 2.46 17.05 -10.80
C ARG A 424 2.87 16.19 -11.99
N GLN A 425 3.74 15.20 -11.77
CA GLN A 425 4.15 14.27 -12.84
C GLN A 425 2.96 13.49 -13.39
N LEU A 426 2.05 13.01 -12.53
CA LEU A 426 0.84 12.32 -12.97
C LEU A 426 -0.08 13.25 -13.76
N LEU A 427 -0.27 14.50 -13.34
CA LEU A 427 -1.07 15.48 -14.09
C LEU A 427 -0.45 15.83 -15.45
N GLN A 428 0.87 15.88 -15.53
CA GLN A 428 1.62 16.12 -16.77
C GLN A 428 1.60 14.93 -17.74
N SER A 429 1.20 13.74 -17.30
CA SER A 429 1.10 12.55 -18.17
C SER A 429 -0.08 12.62 -19.15
N PHE A 430 -1.05 13.50 -18.90
CA PHE A 430 -2.13 13.80 -19.83
C PHE A 430 -1.62 14.86 -20.80
N GLN A 431 -1.22 14.44 -22.01
CA GLN A 431 -0.81 15.34 -23.09
C GLN A 431 -1.61 15.00 -24.35
N GLU A 432 -1.79 15.99 -25.23
CA GLU A 432 -2.23 15.72 -26.60
C GLU A 432 -1.16 14.83 -27.24
N GLU A 433 -1.53 13.64 -27.75
CA GLU A 433 -0.61 12.83 -28.57
C GLU A 433 -0.11 13.75 -29.71
N GLU A 434 1.22 13.90 -29.87
CA GLU A 434 1.78 14.59 -31.04
C GLU A 434 1.28 13.85 -32.29
N VAL A 435 0.39 14.51 -33.04
CA VAL A 435 -0.28 14.01 -34.25
C VAL A 435 0.70 13.56 -35.33
#